data_AF-A0A109RVD9-F1
#
_entry.id   AF-A0A109RVD9-F1
#
_cell.length_a   1.000
_cell.length_b   1.000
_cell.length_c   1.000
_cell.angle_alpha   90.00
_cell.angle_beta   90.00
_cell.angle_gamma   90.00
#
_symmetry.space_group_name_H-M   'P 1'
#
loop_
_entity.id
_entity.type
_entity.pdbx_description
1 polymer ?
#
loop_
_entity_poly.entity_id
_entity_poly.type
_entity_poly.pdbx_seq_one_letter_code
_entity_poly.pdbx_strand_id
1 'polypeptide(L)'
;MLTPRVLSVIPPMTQLNTPYPSTAYITGFLRSRNIDAVQEDLALALVLKLFSKAGLLAIKACIDALPEHQRTFQVQAFVDQFNLYLATIGPAIAFLQGRDSTVGHRICSRQFLPEGSRFESLDVFVDDEGGDPLAWAFGALGMQDRARHLATLYLNDISDVLRDAVDPRFEFVRYAESLASSQPSFDPLAKALGEPLNLVDATLLELTLASVKKHQPTIVLVSVPFPGAVYAAFRIAQVIKAQFPDIVLALGGGFVNTELREMSDPRVFDYFDYVTLDDGERPLLALLDHLAGKRSQQRLVRTFVRNDGAVKYINFVEPDIAFAEVGTPTWDGLPIDRYLSLLDMLNPMHRLWSDGRWNKLTVAHGCYWKKCSFCDVSLDYISRYDGASAATLVDRIEEIIAETGQTGFHFVDEAAPPKALKTLAAELQKRNLAISWWGNIRFEKSFSAELCQSLADSGCIAISGGLEVASDRLLTLMKKGVSIDQVARVTRSFTDAGILVHAYLMYGFPTQTVQDTVDALEYVRQLFAEGCIQSGFFHRFACTVHSPVGQNPEEYGIELLPLPEVTFAKNDVGFIDPTGVDHDSLGVALNKALYNYMHGIGLDDDVRVWFSGKVPRTTVPRNKIARALAGKG
;
A
#
# COMPACT_ATOMS: atom_id res chain seq x y z
N MET A 1 24.49 18.01 27.04
CA MET A 1 23.22 17.47 26.51
C MET A 1 23.57 16.47 25.42
N LEU A 2 23.01 15.27 25.47
CA LEU A 2 23.34 14.20 24.53
C LEU A 2 22.84 14.58 23.13
N THR A 3 23.70 14.44 22.13
CA THR A 3 23.30 14.57 20.72
C THR A 3 22.23 13.51 20.43
N PRO A 4 21.09 13.87 19.81
CA PRO A 4 20.04 12.91 19.53
C PRO A 4 20.56 11.83 18.56
N ARG A 5 20.35 10.57 18.93
CA ARG A 5 20.57 9.39 18.09
C ARG A 5 19.21 8.79 17.76
N VAL A 6 18.81 8.92 16.50
CA VAL A 6 17.48 8.60 16.02
C VAL A 6 17.47 7.21 15.42
N LEU A 7 16.57 6.34 15.89
CA LEU A 7 16.26 5.08 15.23
C LEU A 7 14.83 5.14 14.66
N SER A 8 14.70 5.09 13.34
CA SER A 8 13.41 4.98 12.66
C SER A 8 13.06 3.50 12.45
N VAL A 9 11.87 3.07 12.87
CA VAL A 9 11.41 1.69 12.68
C VAL A 9 10.11 1.64 11.90
N ILE A 10 10.05 0.65 11.00
CA ILE A 10 8.82 0.24 10.34
C ILE A 10 8.26 -0.96 11.13
N PRO A 11 7.08 -0.83 11.78
CA PRO A 11 6.41 -1.95 12.41
C PRO A 11 5.99 -2.99 11.36
N PRO A 12 5.84 -4.28 11.75
CA PRO A 12 5.28 -5.31 10.90
C PRO A 12 4.05 -4.94 10.11
N MET A 13 3.85 -5.67 9.00
CA MET A 13 2.64 -5.62 8.14
C MET A 13 2.63 -4.44 7.18
N THR A 14 3.85 -4.03 6.82
CA THR A 14 4.17 -3.23 5.65
C THR A 14 4.65 -4.13 4.51
N GLN A 15 4.78 -3.55 3.32
CA GLN A 15 5.23 -4.25 2.11
C GLN A 15 6.52 -5.06 2.33
N LEU A 16 6.53 -6.33 1.89
CA LEU A 16 7.65 -7.27 2.04
C LEU A 16 8.57 -7.34 0.82
N ASN A 17 8.17 -6.71 -0.29
CA ASN A 17 8.92 -6.66 -1.54
C ASN A 17 9.79 -5.40 -1.68
N THR A 18 9.48 -4.36 -0.92
CA THR A 18 10.26 -3.13 -0.90
C THR A 18 10.06 -2.41 0.43
N PRO A 19 11.07 -1.71 0.97
CA PRO A 19 10.88 -0.94 2.18
C PRO A 19 9.77 0.10 2.02
N TYR A 20 9.05 0.33 3.11
CA TYR A 20 8.12 1.45 3.17
C TYR A 20 8.92 2.79 3.16
N PRO A 21 8.53 3.79 2.35
CA PRO A 21 9.42 4.93 2.07
C PRO A 21 9.59 5.88 3.26
N SER A 22 8.68 5.90 4.24
CA SER A 22 8.68 6.93 5.28
C SER A 22 9.99 6.99 6.08
N THR A 23 10.57 5.84 6.47
CA THR A 23 11.83 5.84 7.21
C THR A 23 13.00 6.22 6.32
N ALA A 24 13.02 5.81 5.06
CA ALA A 24 14.07 6.17 4.11
C ALA A 24 14.13 7.68 3.87
N TYR A 25 12.96 8.32 3.71
CA TYR A 25 12.83 9.78 3.57
C TYR A 25 13.25 10.52 4.83
N ILE A 26 12.68 10.16 5.99
CA ILE A 26 12.99 10.86 7.25
C ILE A 26 14.46 10.66 7.64
N THR A 27 15.02 9.46 7.50
CA THR A 27 16.44 9.21 7.78
C THR A 27 17.35 9.99 6.84
N GLY A 28 17.04 10.04 5.54
CA GLY A 28 17.78 10.84 4.56
C GLY A 28 17.74 12.33 4.89
N PHE A 29 16.54 12.84 5.19
CA PHE A 29 16.33 14.22 5.62
C PHE A 29 17.13 14.56 6.88
N LEU A 30 17.02 13.76 7.95
CA LEU A 30 17.71 14.01 9.22
C LEU A 30 19.25 13.99 9.03
N ARG A 31 19.78 13.05 8.24
CA ARG A 31 21.21 13.01 7.91
C ARG A 31 21.67 14.24 7.13
N SER A 32 20.85 14.74 6.20
CA SER A 32 21.12 16.01 5.49
C SER A 32 21.21 17.22 6.45
N ARG A 33 20.64 17.11 7.65
CA ARG A 33 20.72 18.11 8.73
C ARG A 33 21.78 17.79 9.79
N ASN A 34 22.69 16.85 9.51
CA ASN A 34 23.74 16.38 10.42
C ASN A 34 23.21 15.78 11.73
N ILE A 35 22.04 15.14 11.68
CA ILE A 35 21.47 14.39 12.80
C ILE A 35 21.84 12.92 12.63
N ASP A 36 22.35 12.29 13.70
CA ASP A 36 22.66 10.86 13.71
C ASP A 36 21.35 10.06 13.65
N ALA A 37 21.08 9.47 12.48
CA ALA A 37 19.86 8.75 12.20
C ALA A 37 20.16 7.42 11.50
N VAL A 38 19.50 6.37 11.99
CA VAL A 38 19.55 5.00 11.47
C VAL A 38 18.13 4.46 11.34
N GLN A 39 17.96 3.37 10.60
CA GLN A 39 16.66 2.76 10.37
C GLN A 39 16.71 1.24 10.38
N GLU A 40 15.59 0.61 10.71
CA GLU A 40 15.40 -0.84 10.67
C GLU A 40 13.98 -1.18 10.18
N ASP A 41 13.90 -2.22 9.34
CA ASP A 41 12.63 -2.80 8.90
C ASP A 41 12.31 -4.04 9.76
N LEU A 42 11.52 -3.83 10.81
CA LEU A 42 11.11 -4.92 11.70
C LEU A 42 10.04 -5.81 11.05
N ALA A 43 9.34 -5.34 10.01
CA ALA A 43 8.38 -6.13 9.27
C ALA A 43 9.05 -7.26 8.51
N LEU A 44 10.06 -6.92 7.70
CA LEU A 44 10.84 -7.90 6.97
C LEU A 44 11.60 -8.83 7.93
N ALA A 45 12.19 -8.28 9.00
CA ALA A 45 12.93 -9.08 9.98
C ALA A 45 12.05 -10.13 10.67
N LEU A 46 10.81 -9.77 11.04
CA LEU A 46 9.84 -10.69 11.65
C LEU A 46 9.49 -11.83 10.70
N VAL A 47 9.10 -11.50 9.46
CA VAL A 47 8.72 -12.51 8.45
C VAL A 47 9.88 -13.46 8.16
N LEU A 48 11.09 -12.95 7.95
CA LEU A 48 12.25 -13.79 7.67
C LEU A 48 12.67 -14.66 8.87
N LYS A 49 12.37 -14.24 10.10
CA LYS A 49 12.62 -15.05 11.30
C LYS A 49 11.58 -16.17 11.43
N LEU A 50 10.29 -15.86 11.24
CA LEU A 50 9.20 -16.84 11.27
C LEU A 50 9.30 -17.85 10.12
N PHE A 51 9.67 -17.39 8.92
CA PHE A 51 9.85 -18.24 7.73
C PHE A 51 11.29 -18.69 7.57
N SER A 52 11.80 -19.25 8.66
CA SER A 52 13.11 -19.90 8.70
C SER A 52 12.95 -21.29 9.28
N LYS A 53 13.98 -22.12 9.18
CA LYS A 53 13.97 -23.43 9.83
C LYS A 53 13.69 -23.31 11.33
N ALA A 54 14.29 -22.33 12.00
CA ALA A 54 14.07 -22.07 13.41
C ALA A 54 12.64 -21.59 13.70
N GLY A 55 12.10 -20.71 12.85
CA GLY A 55 10.73 -20.23 12.96
C GLY A 55 9.69 -21.34 12.77
N LEU A 56 9.86 -22.21 11.77
CA LEU A 56 8.97 -23.35 11.55
C LEU A 56 9.01 -24.35 12.72
N LEU A 57 10.17 -24.58 13.33
CA LEU A 57 10.26 -25.39 14.56
C LEU A 57 9.50 -24.74 15.73
N ALA A 58 9.56 -23.42 15.87
CA ALA A 58 8.80 -22.71 16.89
C ALA A 58 7.28 -22.78 16.64
N ILE A 59 6.85 -22.64 15.38
CA ILE A 59 5.45 -22.82 14.98
C ILE A 59 4.97 -24.24 15.30
N LYS A 60 5.78 -25.25 14.98
CA LYS A 60 5.48 -26.65 15.30
C LYS A 60 5.32 -26.88 16.79
N ALA A 61 6.15 -26.26 17.62
CA ALA A 61 6.01 -26.32 19.09
C ALA A 61 4.69 -25.71 19.57
N CYS A 62 4.22 -24.62 18.96
CA CYS A 62 2.89 -24.06 19.24
C CYS A 62 1.77 -25.05 18.85
N ILE A 63 1.85 -25.65 17.66
CA ILE A 63 0.87 -26.65 17.19
C ILE A 63 0.83 -27.87 18.12
N ASP A 64 1.98 -28.33 18.62
CA ASP A 64 2.07 -29.47 19.53
C ASP A 64 1.43 -29.20 20.89
N ALA A 65 1.38 -27.93 21.31
CA ALA A 65 0.66 -27.51 22.51
C ALA A 65 -0.86 -27.41 22.29
N LEU A 66 -1.34 -27.37 21.04
CA LEU A 66 -2.77 -27.35 20.72
C LEU A 66 -3.38 -28.76 20.81
N PRO A 67 -4.58 -28.90 21.42
CA PRO A 67 -5.35 -30.13 21.34
C PRO A 67 -5.64 -30.51 19.89
N GLU A 68 -5.55 -31.81 19.55
CA GLU A 68 -5.75 -32.28 18.17
C GLU A 68 -7.09 -31.84 17.55
N HIS A 69 -8.17 -31.80 18.34
CA HIS A 69 -9.49 -31.38 17.88
C HIS A 69 -9.59 -29.89 17.52
N GLN A 70 -8.60 -29.06 17.89
CA GLN A 70 -8.53 -27.63 17.54
C GLN A 70 -7.65 -27.38 16.33
N ARG A 71 -6.96 -28.40 15.81
CA ARG A 71 -6.11 -28.28 14.62
C ARG A 71 -7.00 -28.26 13.38
N THR A 72 -6.90 -27.19 12.61
CA THR A 72 -7.57 -27.10 11.31
C THR A 72 -6.96 -28.10 10.32
N PHE A 73 -7.65 -28.33 9.21
CA PHE A 73 -7.15 -29.19 8.14
C PHE A 73 -5.76 -28.72 7.64
N GLN A 74 -5.59 -27.41 7.50
CA GLN A 74 -4.34 -26.77 7.08
C GLN A 74 -3.21 -27.04 8.08
N VAL A 75 -3.49 -26.89 9.38
CA VAL A 75 -2.51 -27.17 10.44
C VAL A 75 -2.10 -28.65 10.44
N GLN A 76 -3.06 -29.56 10.25
CA GLN A 76 -2.73 -30.99 10.20
C GLN A 76 -1.91 -31.35 8.96
N ALA A 77 -2.28 -30.82 7.79
CA ALA A 77 -1.53 -31.04 6.55
C ALA A 77 -0.07 -30.52 6.66
N PHE A 78 0.13 -29.39 7.34
CA PHE A 78 1.47 -28.87 7.64
C PHE A 78 2.27 -29.80 8.55
N VAL A 79 1.64 -30.37 9.60
CA VAL A 79 2.30 -31.33 10.50
C VAL A 79 2.71 -32.59 9.76
N ASP A 80 1.84 -33.13 8.91
CA ASP A 80 2.09 -34.36 8.15
C ASP A 80 3.26 -34.19 7.16
N GLN A 81 3.40 -32.99 6.59
CA GLN A 81 4.46 -32.63 5.64
C GLN A 81 5.63 -31.83 6.28
N PHE A 82 5.71 -31.75 7.61
CA PHE A 82 6.59 -30.79 8.30
C PHE A 82 8.07 -30.89 7.90
N ASN A 83 8.58 -32.11 7.73
CA ASN A 83 9.97 -32.34 7.33
C ASN A 83 10.26 -31.77 5.94
N LEU A 84 9.27 -31.78 5.04
CA LEU A 84 9.40 -31.20 3.70
C LEU A 84 9.43 -29.67 3.79
N TYR A 85 8.49 -29.05 4.53
CA TYR A 85 8.51 -27.60 4.82
C TYR A 85 9.85 -27.15 5.41
N LEU A 86 10.40 -27.91 6.38
CA LEU A 86 11.68 -27.60 7.01
C LEU A 86 12.86 -27.67 6.02
N ALA A 87 12.81 -28.57 5.04
CA ALA A 87 13.83 -28.70 4.02
C ALA A 87 13.74 -27.60 2.94
N THR A 88 12.54 -27.15 2.61
CA THR A 88 12.26 -26.30 1.44
C THR A 88 12.14 -24.81 1.75
N ILE A 89 11.85 -24.41 3.01
CA ILE A 89 11.65 -23.00 3.37
C ILE A 89 12.86 -22.10 3.06
N GLY A 90 14.07 -22.57 3.35
CA GLY A 90 15.30 -21.82 3.09
C GLY A 90 15.51 -21.57 1.58
N PRO A 91 15.51 -22.62 0.74
CA PRO A 91 15.55 -22.48 -0.71
C PRO A 91 14.43 -21.62 -1.29
N ALA A 92 13.19 -21.75 -0.81
CA ALA A 92 12.05 -20.95 -1.28
C ALA A 92 12.26 -19.44 -1.00
N ILE A 93 12.71 -19.10 0.22
CA ILE A 93 13.04 -17.71 0.58
C ILE A 93 14.21 -17.18 -0.25
N ALA A 94 15.27 -17.98 -0.44
CA ALA A 94 16.41 -17.59 -1.27
C ALA A 94 16.01 -17.34 -2.73
N PHE A 95 15.12 -18.16 -3.28
CA PHE A 95 14.55 -17.97 -4.62
C PHE A 95 13.74 -16.68 -4.73
N LEU A 96 12.83 -16.42 -3.79
CA LEU A 96 12.00 -15.22 -3.76
C LEU A 96 12.84 -13.94 -3.55
N GLN A 97 14.01 -14.04 -2.93
CA GLN A 97 14.98 -12.94 -2.81
C GLN A 97 15.89 -12.80 -4.04
N GLY A 98 15.74 -13.65 -5.06
CA GLY A 98 16.60 -13.69 -6.24
C GLY A 98 18.03 -14.20 -5.98
N ARG A 99 18.29 -14.80 -4.80
CA ARG A 99 19.61 -15.29 -4.39
C ARG A 99 19.93 -16.70 -4.91
N ASP A 100 18.91 -17.47 -5.29
CA ASP A 100 19.06 -18.77 -5.94
C ASP A 100 17.95 -18.98 -6.97
N SER A 101 18.21 -18.62 -8.23
CA SER A 101 17.24 -18.79 -9.33
C SER A 101 17.14 -20.24 -9.84
N THR A 102 18.10 -21.11 -9.48
CA THR A 102 18.22 -22.46 -10.03
C THR A 102 17.16 -23.41 -9.48
N VAL A 103 16.73 -23.20 -8.22
CA VAL A 103 15.65 -23.96 -7.60
C VAL A 103 14.29 -23.71 -8.28
N GLY A 104 14.15 -22.63 -9.06
CA GLY A 104 12.94 -22.34 -9.83
C GLY A 104 12.48 -23.49 -10.73
N HIS A 105 13.41 -24.27 -11.29
CA HIS A 105 13.09 -25.48 -12.07
C HIS A 105 12.40 -26.55 -11.23
N ARG A 106 12.87 -26.74 -9.99
CA ARG A 106 12.29 -27.72 -9.06
C ARG A 106 10.96 -27.25 -8.52
N ILE A 107 10.81 -25.95 -8.24
CA ILE A 107 9.53 -25.35 -7.84
C ILE A 107 8.49 -25.57 -8.94
N CYS A 108 8.83 -25.28 -10.21
CA CYS A 108 7.92 -25.48 -11.34
C CYS A 108 7.46 -26.93 -11.52
N SER A 109 8.25 -27.93 -11.10
CA SER A 109 7.88 -29.34 -11.18
C SER A 109 6.74 -29.74 -10.25
N ARG A 110 6.35 -28.88 -9.28
CA ARG A 110 5.39 -29.18 -8.19
C ARG A 110 5.77 -30.36 -7.29
N GLN A 111 6.95 -30.96 -7.48
CA GLN A 111 7.46 -32.07 -6.65
C GLN A 111 8.40 -31.61 -5.53
N PHE A 112 8.69 -30.30 -5.46
CA PHE A 112 9.66 -29.77 -4.51
C PHE A 112 9.01 -29.14 -3.28
N LEU A 113 8.08 -28.21 -3.47
CA LEU A 113 7.38 -27.55 -2.37
C LEU A 113 6.20 -28.42 -1.93
N PRO A 114 5.94 -28.57 -0.61
CA PRO A 114 4.67 -29.11 -0.14
C PRO A 114 3.54 -28.16 -0.56
N GLU A 115 2.39 -28.72 -0.90
CA GLU A 115 1.22 -28.00 -1.37
C GLU A 115 0.08 -28.16 -0.37
N GLY A 116 -0.49 -27.04 0.09
CA GLY A 116 -1.68 -26.96 0.93
C GLY A 116 -2.90 -26.45 0.15
N SER A 117 -3.93 -26.00 0.88
CA SER A 117 -5.20 -25.58 0.29
C SER A 117 -5.09 -24.42 -0.70
N ARG A 118 -4.04 -23.58 -0.61
CA ARG A 118 -3.84 -22.48 -1.56
C ARG A 118 -3.51 -22.93 -2.98
N PHE A 119 -3.13 -24.20 -3.17
CA PHE A 119 -2.87 -24.78 -4.49
C PHE A 119 -4.14 -25.29 -5.18
N GLU A 120 -5.25 -25.48 -4.45
CA GLU A 120 -6.53 -25.96 -5.02
C GLU A 120 -7.06 -25.01 -6.10
N SER A 121 -6.77 -23.71 -6.02
CA SER A 121 -7.15 -22.74 -7.06
C SER A 121 -6.52 -23.03 -8.42
N LEU A 122 -5.43 -23.79 -8.46
CA LEU A 122 -4.79 -24.23 -9.70
C LEU A 122 -5.59 -25.35 -10.40
N ASP A 123 -6.38 -26.11 -9.64
CA ASP A 123 -7.11 -27.29 -10.12
C ASP A 123 -8.53 -26.95 -10.64
N VAL A 124 -9.02 -25.71 -10.40
CA VAL A 124 -10.36 -25.25 -10.85
C VAL A 124 -10.40 -24.91 -12.35
N PHE A 125 -9.25 -24.76 -13.01
CA PHE A 125 -9.13 -24.36 -14.42
C PHE A 125 -8.79 -25.53 -15.37
N VAL A 126 -8.97 -26.78 -14.92
CA VAL A 126 -8.73 -27.96 -15.76
C VAL A 126 -9.70 -27.96 -16.94
N ASP A 127 -9.14 -27.78 -18.13
CA ASP A 127 -9.81 -28.03 -19.41
C ASP A 127 -10.25 -29.51 -19.49
N ASP A 128 -11.46 -29.76 -19.97
CA ASP A 128 -12.02 -31.11 -20.15
C ASP A 128 -11.17 -31.98 -21.12
N GLU A 129 -10.24 -31.38 -21.88
CA GLU A 129 -9.27 -32.07 -22.73
C GLU A 129 -7.92 -32.40 -22.05
N GLY A 130 -7.75 -32.12 -20.75
CA GLY A 130 -6.56 -32.51 -19.98
C GLY A 130 -5.30 -31.68 -20.26
N GLY A 131 -5.45 -30.46 -20.79
CA GLY A 131 -4.36 -29.48 -20.92
C GLY A 131 -3.93 -28.87 -19.57
N ASP A 132 -2.69 -28.33 -19.50
CA ASP A 132 -2.24 -27.54 -18.34
C ASP A 132 -3.19 -26.34 -18.17
N PRO A 133 -3.94 -26.23 -17.05
CA PRO A 133 -4.94 -25.19 -16.77
C PRO A 133 -4.45 -23.76 -16.98
N LEU A 134 -3.13 -23.59 -16.95
CA LEU A 134 -2.45 -22.32 -17.04
C LEU A 134 -1.58 -22.24 -18.29
N ALA A 135 -1.70 -23.12 -19.29
CA ALA A 135 -0.92 -23.07 -20.52
C ALA A 135 -1.04 -21.71 -21.25
N TRP A 136 -2.19 -21.03 -21.15
CA TRP A 136 -2.38 -19.70 -21.72
C TRP A 136 -1.69 -18.59 -20.89
N ALA A 137 -1.66 -18.71 -19.56
CA ALA A 137 -0.90 -17.81 -18.68
C ALA A 137 0.62 -18.11 -18.71
N PHE A 138 1.02 -19.37 -18.81
CA PHE A 138 2.40 -19.87 -18.82
C PHE A 138 3.03 -19.94 -20.21
N GLY A 139 2.25 -19.83 -21.29
CA GLY A 139 2.78 -19.64 -22.63
C GLY A 139 3.39 -18.25 -22.82
N ALA A 140 2.91 -17.26 -22.05
CA ALA A 140 3.45 -15.90 -22.01
C ALA A 140 4.44 -15.64 -20.86
N LEU A 141 4.38 -16.42 -19.77
CA LEU A 141 5.22 -16.25 -18.58
C LEU A 141 6.48 -17.11 -18.60
N GLY A 142 7.60 -16.52 -18.20
CA GLY A 142 8.85 -17.25 -18.03
C GLY A 142 8.79 -18.24 -16.86
N MET A 143 9.60 -19.29 -16.93
CA MET A 143 9.76 -20.29 -15.85
C MET A 143 9.95 -19.66 -14.46
N GLN A 144 10.68 -18.54 -14.38
CA GLN A 144 10.91 -17.82 -13.12
C GLN A 144 9.61 -17.26 -12.51
N ASP A 145 8.70 -16.76 -13.33
CA ASP A 145 7.44 -16.17 -12.85
C ASP A 145 6.50 -17.26 -12.33
N ARG A 146 6.42 -18.40 -13.05
CA ARG A 146 5.71 -19.59 -12.57
C ARG A 146 6.24 -20.05 -11.22
N ALA A 147 7.56 -20.14 -11.07
CA ALA A 147 8.17 -20.52 -9.81
C ALA A 147 7.89 -19.51 -8.69
N ARG A 148 7.89 -18.19 -8.97
CA ARG A 148 7.53 -17.16 -7.97
C ARG A 148 6.10 -17.32 -7.50
N HIS A 149 5.15 -17.48 -8.42
CA HIS A 149 3.75 -17.67 -8.06
C HIS A 149 3.55 -18.89 -7.14
N LEU A 150 4.12 -20.04 -7.50
CA LEU A 150 4.05 -21.26 -6.67
C LEU A 150 4.74 -21.09 -5.31
N ALA A 151 5.89 -20.41 -5.27
CA ALA A 151 6.57 -20.10 -4.02
C ALA A 151 5.77 -19.11 -3.14
N THR A 152 5.04 -18.16 -3.74
CA THR A 152 4.12 -17.27 -3.04
C THR A 152 2.94 -18.04 -2.43
N LEU A 153 2.32 -18.96 -3.18
CA LEU A 153 1.26 -19.84 -2.65
C LEU A 153 1.77 -20.68 -1.47
N TYR A 154 2.98 -21.23 -1.59
CA TYR A 154 3.64 -21.97 -0.51
C TYR A 154 3.85 -21.13 0.76
N LEU A 155 4.26 -19.86 0.62
CA LEU A 155 4.35 -18.94 1.75
C LEU A 155 2.97 -18.64 2.34
N ASN A 156 1.95 -18.44 1.50
CA ASN A 156 0.56 -18.21 1.91
C ASN A 156 -0.01 -19.39 2.72
N ASP A 157 0.33 -20.64 2.39
CA ASP A 157 -0.05 -21.81 3.20
C ASP A 157 0.56 -21.76 4.62
N ILE A 158 1.85 -21.42 4.74
CA ILE A 158 2.48 -21.22 6.06
C ILE A 158 1.81 -20.04 6.81
N SER A 159 1.38 -19.05 6.04
CA SER A 159 0.44 -17.98 6.43
C SER A 159 -0.75 -18.45 7.23
N ASP A 160 -1.52 -19.30 6.57
CA ASP A 160 -2.74 -19.86 7.13
C ASP A 160 -2.45 -20.71 8.37
N VAL A 161 -1.35 -21.48 8.38
CA VAL A 161 -0.93 -22.27 9.55
C VAL A 161 -0.60 -21.38 10.75
N LEU A 162 0.15 -20.29 10.55
CA LEU A 162 0.43 -19.32 11.61
C LEU A 162 -0.85 -18.70 12.16
N ARG A 163 -1.78 -18.33 11.27
CA ARG A 163 -3.07 -17.76 11.67
C ARG A 163 -3.87 -18.74 12.53
N ASP A 164 -3.99 -19.97 12.06
CA ASP A 164 -4.85 -20.97 12.68
C ASP A 164 -4.25 -21.54 13.97
N ALA A 165 -2.90 -21.58 14.10
CA ALA A 165 -2.24 -22.23 15.24
C ALA A 165 -1.59 -21.28 16.25
N VAL A 166 -1.29 -20.03 15.88
CA VAL A 166 -0.50 -19.12 16.72
C VAL A 166 -1.26 -17.84 17.01
N ASP A 167 -1.76 -17.19 15.97
CA ASP A 167 -2.41 -15.90 16.11
C ASP A 167 -3.49 -15.69 15.05
N PRO A 168 -4.79 -15.72 15.43
CA PRO A 168 -5.87 -15.57 14.47
C PRO A 168 -5.88 -14.22 13.75
N ARG A 169 -5.11 -13.24 14.23
CA ARG A 169 -4.94 -11.93 13.59
C ARG A 169 -3.91 -11.96 12.46
N PHE A 170 -3.17 -13.06 12.26
CA PHE A 170 -2.08 -13.13 11.31
C PHE A 170 -2.54 -13.23 9.86
N GLU A 171 -2.17 -12.23 9.06
CA GLU A 171 -2.32 -12.23 7.61
C GLU A 171 -1.10 -11.56 6.96
N PHE A 172 -0.68 -12.03 5.78
CA PHE A 172 0.47 -11.48 5.05
C PHE A 172 0.39 -10.00 4.71
N VAL A 173 -0.83 -9.51 4.49
CA VAL A 173 -1.09 -8.16 3.98
C VAL A 173 -1.93 -7.33 4.97
N ARG A 174 -2.60 -7.96 5.94
CA ARG A 174 -3.61 -7.30 6.81
C ARG A 174 -3.69 -7.92 8.21
N TYR A 175 -2.63 -7.81 9.00
CA TYR A 175 -2.70 -8.27 10.39
C TYR A 175 -3.54 -7.32 11.25
N ALA A 176 -4.49 -7.84 12.04
CA ALA A 176 -5.25 -7.08 13.05
C ALA A 176 -5.85 -5.74 12.58
N GLU A 177 -6.12 -5.56 11.29
CA GLU A 177 -6.65 -4.30 10.73
C GLU A 177 -7.97 -3.90 11.42
N SER A 178 -8.79 -4.89 11.80
CA SER A 178 -10.03 -4.69 12.55
C SER A 178 -9.84 -4.12 13.97
N LEU A 179 -8.66 -4.30 14.59
CA LEU A 179 -8.37 -3.79 15.94
C LEU A 179 -7.99 -2.30 15.95
N ALA A 180 -7.78 -1.69 14.79
CA ALA A 180 -7.33 -0.30 14.67
C ALA A 180 -8.08 0.54 13.64
N SER A 181 -8.70 -0.08 12.62
CA SER A 181 -9.44 0.66 11.60
C SER A 181 -10.68 1.31 12.21
N SER A 182 -10.68 2.65 12.23
CA SER A 182 -11.79 3.51 12.70
C SER A 182 -12.38 3.10 14.07
N GLN A 183 -11.53 2.61 14.99
CA GLN A 183 -11.95 2.23 16.34
C GLN A 183 -12.15 3.47 17.22
N PRO A 184 -13.38 3.76 17.70
CA PRO A 184 -13.67 5.00 18.41
C PRO A 184 -12.97 5.10 19.77
N SER A 185 -12.70 3.97 20.43
CA SER A 185 -11.98 3.92 21.71
C SER A 185 -10.70 3.09 21.62
N PHE A 186 -9.76 3.36 22.53
CA PHE A 186 -8.52 2.60 22.66
C PHE A 186 -8.72 1.22 23.33
N ASP A 187 -9.93 0.89 23.80
CA ASP A 187 -10.18 -0.31 24.62
C ASP A 187 -9.88 -1.64 23.91
N PRO A 188 -10.28 -1.85 22.63
CA PRO A 188 -9.97 -3.10 21.93
C PRO A 188 -8.46 -3.34 21.82
N LEU A 189 -7.71 -2.28 21.51
CA LEU A 189 -6.26 -2.31 21.40
C LEU A 189 -5.61 -2.53 22.78
N ALA A 190 -6.06 -1.82 23.81
CA ALA A 190 -5.57 -2.00 25.19
C ALA A 190 -5.80 -3.43 25.69
N LYS A 191 -6.97 -4.01 25.40
CA LYS A 191 -7.29 -5.41 25.73
C LYS A 191 -6.32 -6.36 25.03
N ALA A 192 -6.14 -6.21 23.71
CA ALA A 192 -5.24 -7.05 22.93
C ALA A 192 -3.77 -6.93 23.38
N LEU A 193 -3.33 -5.74 23.79
CA LEU A 193 -1.98 -5.53 24.35
C LEU A 193 -1.83 -6.12 25.77
N GLY A 194 -2.92 -6.30 26.50
CA GLY A 194 -2.94 -6.94 27.82
C GLY A 194 -2.93 -8.47 27.76
N GLU A 195 -3.20 -9.07 26.60
CA GLU A 195 -3.18 -10.52 26.43
C GLU A 195 -1.74 -11.09 26.47
N PRO A 196 -1.56 -12.35 26.91
CA PRO A 196 -0.26 -13.01 26.91
C PRO A 196 0.39 -13.00 25.53
N LEU A 197 1.71 -12.84 25.50
CA LEU A 197 2.48 -12.81 24.26
C LEU A 197 2.40 -14.17 23.57
N ASN A 198 2.02 -14.17 22.29
CA ASN A 198 2.17 -15.33 21.43
C ASN A 198 3.56 -15.35 20.76
N LEU A 199 3.81 -16.32 19.87
CA LEU A 199 5.10 -16.47 19.18
C LEU A 199 5.43 -15.25 18.30
N VAL A 200 4.45 -14.65 17.63
CA VAL A 200 4.65 -13.47 16.79
C VAL A 200 5.06 -12.27 17.64
N ASP A 201 4.34 -12.04 18.75
CA ASP A 201 4.67 -11.00 19.73
C ASP A 201 6.08 -11.20 20.30
N ALA A 202 6.39 -12.39 20.80
CA ALA A 202 7.68 -12.71 21.40
C ALA A 202 8.85 -12.52 20.42
N THR A 203 8.65 -12.92 19.16
CA THR A 203 9.64 -12.74 18.10
C THR A 203 9.85 -11.27 17.77
N LEU A 204 8.78 -10.48 17.67
CA LEU A 204 8.86 -9.03 17.46
C LEU A 204 9.63 -8.36 18.60
N LEU A 205 9.32 -8.71 19.85
CA LEU A 205 10.00 -8.19 21.03
C LEU A 205 11.51 -8.51 21.01
N GLU A 206 11.90 -9.74 20.66
CA GLU A 206 13.32 -10.12 20.49
C GLU A 206 14.02 -9.22 19.46
N LEU A 207 13.40 -9.02 18.30
CA LEU A 207 13.95 -8.21 17.21
C LEU A 207 14.06 -6.73 17.58
N THR A 208 13.04 -6.17 18.25
CA THR A 208 13.06 -4.80 18.76
C THR A 208 14.20 -4.60 19.75
N LEU A 209 14.37 -5.51 20.71
CA LEU A 209 15.45 -5.43 21.69
C LEU A 209 16.83 -5.54 21.05
N ALA A 210 16.98 -6.41 20.05
CA ALA A 210 18.23 -6.53 19.29
C ALA A 210 18.57 -5.22 18.55
N SER A 211 17.57 -4.61 17.90
CA SER A 211 17.71 -3.32 17.21
C SER A 211 18.11 -2.19 18.15
N VAL A 212 17.41 -2.03 19.28
CA VAL A 212 17.74 -0.99 20.28
C VAL A 212 19.14 -1.21 20.87
N LYS A 213 19.52 -2.46 21.15
CA LYS A 213 20.88 -2.77 21.67
C LYS A 213 21.97 -2.47 20.64
N LYS A 214 21.72 -2.74 19.35
CA LYS A 214 22.65 -2.47 18.25
C LYS A 214 22.92 -0.98 18.08
N HIS A 215 21.85 -0.17 18.07
CA HIS A 215 21.93 1.26 17.71
C HIS A 215 22.04 2.20 18.90
N GLN A 216 21.65 1.75 20.10
CA GLN A 216 21.65 2.55 21.34
C GLN A 216 20.95 3.92 21.14
N PRO A 217 19.74 3.99 20.57
CA PRO A 217 19.11 5.27 20.27
C PRO A 217 18.75 6.06 21.54
N THR A 218 18.66 7.38 21.42
CA THR A 218 18.04 8.23 22.45
C THR A 218 16.56 8.51 22.13
N ILE A 219 16.18 8.37 20.87
CA ILE A 219 14.81 8.50 20.39
C ILE A 219 14.53 7.43 19.33
N VAL A 220 13.35 6.79 19.42
CA VAL A 220 12.84 5.88 18.40
C VAL A 220 11.60 6.48 17.77
N LEU A 221 11.62 6.58 16.43
CA LEU A 221 10.48 7.01 15.62
C LEU A 221 9.77 5.76 15.10
N VAL A 222 8.48 5.61 15.43
CA VAL A 222 7.67 4.50 14.94
C VAL A 222 6.70 5.04 13.89
N SER A 223 6.92 4.68 12.62
CA SER A 223 6.09 5.12 11.50
C SER A 223 5.00 4.09 11.19
N VAL A 224 3.75 4.42 11.43
CA VAL A 224 2.58 3.54 11.22
C VAL A 224 1.84 3.97 9.96
N PRO A 225 2.01 3.27 8.82
CA PRO A 225 1.39 3.67 7.57
C PRO A 225 -0.09 3.30 7.47
N PHE A 226 -0.51 2.19 8.08
CA PHE A 226 -1.85 1.62 7.94
C PHE A 226 -2.37 1.09 9.29
N PRO A 227 -3.70 0.96 9.47
CA PRO A 227 -4.28 0.43 10.71
C PRO A 227 -3.71 -0.94 11.13
N GLY A 228 -3.46 -1.85 10.20
CA GLY A 228 -2.92 -3.18 10.51
C GLY A 228 -1.53 -3.19 11.19
N ALA A 229 -0.78 -2.09 11.07
CA ALA A 229 0.53 -1.94 11.71
C ALA A 229 0.48 -1.42 13.16
N VAL A 230 -0.69 -0.94 13.62
CA VAL A 230 -0.85 -0.26 14.91
C VAL A 230 -0.54 -1.18 16.08
N TYR A 231 -1.10 -2.39 16.11
CA TYR A 231 -0.87 -3.32 17.21
C TYR A 231 0.63 -3.61 17.41
N ALA A 232 1.34 -3.90 16.32
CA ALA A 232 2.77 -4.17 16.36
C ALA A 232 3.59 -2.94 16.78
N ALA A 233 3.19 -1.73 16.35
CA ALA A 233 3.80 -0.48 16.79
C ALA A 233 3.69 -0.28 18.32
N PHE A 234 2.54 -0.59 18.90
CA PHE A 234 2.35 -0.50 20.35
C PHE A 234 3.10 -1.60 21.10
N ARG A 235 3.25 -2.81 20.54
CA ARG A 235 4.11 -3.88 21.10
C ARG A 235 5.59 -3.48 21.11
N ILE A 236 6.08 -2.85 20.04
CA ILE A 236 7.42 -2.27 19.96
C ILE A 236 7.60 -1.23 21.07
N ALA A 237 6.66 -0.30 21.22
CA ALA A 237 6.73 0.72 22.25
C ALA A 237 6.70 0.14 23.68
N GLN A 238 5.83 -0.84 23.93
CA GLN A 238 5.68 -1.50 25.22
C GLN A 238 6.99 -2.12 25.71
N VAL A 239 7.71 -2.85 24.85
CA VAL A 239 8.97 -3.49 25.24
C VAL A 239 10.11 -2.49 25.41
N ILE A 240 10.13 -1.42 24.60
CA ILE A 240 11.12 -0.35 24.75
C ILE A 240 10.90 0.39 26.07
N LYS A 241 9.67 0.80 26.39
CA LYS A 241 9.36 1.45 27.68
C LYS A 241 9.69 0.59 28.89
N ALA A 242 9.47 -0.72 28.78
CA ALA A 242 9.76 -1.66 29.88
C ALA A 242 11.26 -1.87 30.12
N GLN A 243 12.10 -1.88 29.07
CA GLN A 243 13.53 -2.21 29.17
C GLN A 243 14.45 -0.98 29.12
N PHE A 244 14.00 0.10 28.50
CA PHE A 244 14.75 1.32 28.23
C PHE A 244 13.87 2.57 28.45
N PRO A 245 13.41 2.84 29.68
CA PRO A 245 12.44 3.91 29.97
C PRO A 245 12.92 5.32 29.61
N ASP A 246 14.24 5.53 29.51
CA ASP A 246 14.86 6.80 29.14
C ASP A 246 14.83 7.10 27.63
N ILE A 247 14.51 6.10 26.79
CA ILE A 247 14.37 6.30 25.34
C ILE A 247 13.06 7.01 25.06
N VAL A 248 13.15 8.11 24.33
CA VAL A 248 11.98 8.85 23.85
C VAL A 248 11.32 8.09 22.69
N LEU A 249 10.01 7.92 22.72
CA LEU A 249 9.23 7.27 21.68
C LEU A 249 8.31 8.28 21.01
N ALA A 250 8.40 8.39 19.68
CA ALA A 250 7.53 9.24 18.88
C ALA A 250 6.77 8.42 17.84
N LEU A 251 5.46 8.65 17.75
CA LEU A 251 4.54 8.00 16.81
C LEU A 251 4.20 8.96 15.65
N GLY A 252 4.23 8.46 14.42
CA GLY A 252 3.82 9.20 13.22
C GLY A 252 3.42 8.26 12.09
N GLY A 253 3.16 8.78 10.89
CA GLY A 253 2.83 7.98 9.70
C GLY A 253 1.40 8.18 9.21
N GLY A 254 1.03 7.46 8.14
CA GLY A 254 -0.27 7.58 7.46
C GLY A 254 -1.44 7.46 8.42
N PHE A 255 -1.49 6.38 9.21
CA PHE A 255 -2.54 6.13 10.20
C PHE A 255 -2.69 7.27 11.22
N VAL A 256 -1.58 7.90 11.58
CA VAL A 256 -1.59 9.00 12.54
C VAL A 256 -2.20 10.26 11.90
N ASN A 257 -1.93 10.47 10.62
CA ASN A 257 -2.39 11.62 9.85
C ASN A 257 -3.87 11.54 9.44
N THR A 258 -4.44 10.33 9.37
CA THR A 258 -5.84 10.11 9.03
C THR A 258 -6.67 9.86 10.30
N GLU A 259 -6.32 8.89 11.14
CA GLU A 259 -7.18 8.42 12.23
C GLU A 259 -7.01 9.19 13.54
N LEU A 260 -5.80 9.67 13.88
CA LEU A 260 -5.49 10.18 15.23
C LEU A 260 -5.56 11.71 15.37
N ARG A 261 -6.12 12.42 14.38
CA ARG A 261 -6.15 13.90 14.35
C ARG A 261 -6.95 14.57 15.46
N GLU A 262 -7.93 13.86 16.01
CA GLU A 262 -8.80 14.34 17.10
C GLU A 262 -8.61 13.50 18.38
N MET A 263 -7.52 12.72 18.46
CA MET A 263 -7.26 11.81 19.56
C MET A 263 -7.18 12.56 20.90
N SER A 264 -7.94 12.06 21.88
CA SER A 264 -7.99 12.57 23.25
C SER A 264 -7.73 11.51 24.32
N ASP A 265 -7.60 10.24 23.94
CA ASP A 265 -7.31 9.14 24.87
C ASP A 265 -5.88 9.22 25.42
N PRO A 266 -5.69 9.45 26.73
CA PRO A 266 -4.36 9.64 27.31
C PRO A 266 -3.54 8.34 27.39
N ARG A 267 -4.16 7.16 27.21
CA ARG A 267 -3.48 5.86 27.29
C ARG A 267 -2.51 5.61 26.14
N VAL A 268 -2.67 6.30 25.01
CA VAL A 268 -1.65 6.28 23.94
C VAL A 268 -0.29 6.74 24.47
N PHE A 269 -0.30 7.67 25.43
CA PHE A 269 0.90 8.19 26.06
C PHE A 269 1.49 7.32 27.18
N ASP A 270 0.88 6.16 27.45
CA ASP A 270 1.53 5.11 28.24
C ASP A 270 2.60 4.37 27.40
N TYR A 271 2.51 4.50 26.07
CA TYR A 271 3.41 3.84 25.12
C TYR A 271 4.32 4.85 24.40
N PHE A 272 3.80 6.02 24.03
CA PHE A 272 4.54 7.04 23.28
C PHE A 272 4.68 8.35 24.06
N ASP A 273 5.80 9.05 23.93
CA ASP A 273 5.97 10.37 24.56
C ASP A 273 5.39 11.49 23.71
N TYR A 274 5.44 11.32 22.38
CA TYR A 274 4.99 12.30 21.40
C TYR A 274 4.25 11.63 20.24
N VAL A 275 3.24 12.30 19.69
CA VAL A 275 2.59 11.91 18.44
C VAL A 275 2.64 13.10 17.49
N THR A 276 3.20 12.94 16.30
CA THR A 276 3.37 14.03 15.32
C THR A 276 2.48 13.85 14.09
N LEU A 277 1.89 14.93 13.59
CA LEU A 277 1.05 14.95 12.39
C LEU A 277 1.76 15.55 11.16
N ASP A 278 1.22 15.17 10.00
CA ASP A 278 1.57 15.59 8.64
C ASP A 278 3.01 15.25 8.26
N ASP A 279 3.64 16.10 7.45
CA ASP A 279 5.04 15.99 7.05
C ASP A 279 5.93 15.99 8.28
N GLY A 280 6.67 14.89 8.46
CA GLY A 280 7.47 14.66 9.65
C GLY A 280 8.69 15.57 9.78
N GLU A 281 9.18 16.15 8.68
CA GLU A 281 10.42 16.93 8.64
C GLU A 281 10.40 18.10 9.63
N ARG A 282 9.36 18.95 9.58
CA ARG A 282 9.25 20.12 10.46
C ARG A 282 8.94 19.75 11.93
N PRO A 283 7.93 18.92 12.24
CA PRO A 283 7.62 18.43 13.59
C PRO A 283 8.82 17.74 14.25
N LEU A 284 9.55 16.90 13.53
CA LEU A 284 10.71 16.20 14.09
C LEU A 284 11.86 17.15 14.40
N LEU A 285 12.17 18.13 13.54
CA LEU A 285 13.17 19.15 13.88
C LEU A 285 12.77 19.93 15.15
N ALA A 286 11.50 20.32 15.26
CA ALA A 286 11.00 20.98 16.45
C ALA A 286 11.11 20.09 17.70
N LEU A 287 10.75 18.81 17.58
CA LEU A 287 10.84 17.85 18.67
C LEU A 287 12.29 17.63 19.10
N LEU A 288 13.22 17.45 18.16
CA LEU A 288 14.63 17.25 18.44
C LEU A 288 15.28 18.47 19.10
N ASP A 289 14.94 19.69 18.66
CA ASP A 289 15.36 20.93 19.34
C ASP A 289 14.81 21.00 20.76
N HIS A 290 13.57 20.54 20.98
CA HIS A 290 12.95 20.53 22.30
C HIS A 290 13.66 19.56 23.25
N LEU A 291 13.91 18.33 22.78
CA LEU A 291 14.64 17.31 23.54
C LEU A 291 16.10 17.73 23.83
N ALA A 292 16.69 18.54 22.95
CA ALA A 292 18.00 19.15 23.16
C ALA A 292 17.97 20.41 24.07
N GLY A 293 16.82 20.79 24.64
CA GLY A 293 16.67 21.96 25.51
C GLY A 293 16.78 23.31 24.78
N LYS A 294 16.77 23.32 23.44
CA LYS A 294 16.88 24.52 22.60
C LYS A 294 15.51 25.15 22.30
N ARG A 295 14.43 24.40 22.55
CA ARG A 295 13.06 24.79 22.25
C ARG A 295 12.14 24.41 23.42
N SER A 296 11.19 25.28 23.76
CA SER A 296 10.17 24.97 24.76
C SER A 296 9.10 24.07 24.18
N GLN A 297 8.42 23.30 25.03
CA GLN A 297 7.34 22.40 24.60
C GLN A 297 6.20 23.16 23.89
N GLN A 298 5.89 24.39 24.31
CA GLN A 298 4.88 25.25 23.67
C GLN A 298 5.22 25.64 22.23
N ARG A 299 6.47 25.42 21.79
CA ARG A 299 6.96 25.71 20.44
C ARG A 299 7.10 24.46 19.56
N LEU A 300 6.56 23.32 19.99
CA LEU A 300 6.42 22.14 19.15
C LEU A 300 5.47 22.43 17.97
N VAL A 301 5.66 21.72 16.86
CA VAL A 301 4.88 21.88 15.63
C VAL A 301 4.07 20.61 15.42
N ARG A 302 2.75 20.74 15.24
CA ARG A 302 1.82 19.63 14.99
C ARG A 302 2.06 18.37 15.85
N THR A 303 2.19 18.56 17.16
CA THR A 303 2.58 17.48 18.09
C THR A 303 1.57 17.36 19.23
N PHE A 304 1.05 16.16 19.46
CA PHE A 304 0.33 15.84 20.68
C PHE A 304 1.29 15.40 21.79
N VAL A 305 0.93 15.81 23.00
CA VAL A 305 1.65 15.52 24.26
C VAL A 305 0.64 15.22 25.36
N ARG A 306 1.08 14.51 26.40
CA ARG A 306 0.32 14.39 27.65
C ARG A 306 0.81 15.38 28.69
N ASN A 307 -0.05 16.32 29.09
CA ASN A 307 0.20 17.28 30.17
C ASN A 307 -0.90 17.16 31.23
N ASP A 308 -0.52 17.03 32.50
CA ASP A 308 -1.46 16.95 33.63
C ASP A 308 -2.50 15.82 33.48
N GLY A 309 -2.10 14.70 32.86
CA GLY A 309 -2.98 13.55 32.59
C GLY A 309 -3.90 13.70 31.37
N ALA A 310 -3.91 14.86 30.70
CA ALA A 310 -4.73 15.12 29.53
C ALA A 310 -3.90 15.23 28.24
N VAL A 311 -4.48 14.81 27.12
CA VAL A 311 -3.89 15.01 25.79
C VAL A 311 -4.02 16.48 25.39
N LYS A 312 -2.92 17.08 24.94
CA LYS A 312 -2.89 18.45 24.42
C LYS A 312 -2.23 18.44 23.05
N TYR A 313 -2.89 19.09 22.08
CA TYR A 313 -2.31 19.38 20.78
C TYR A 313 -1.52 20.69 20.83
N ILE A 314 -0.25 20.65 20.43
CA ILE A 314 0.61 21.84 20.33
C ILE A 314 0.97 22.08 18.88
N ASN A 315 0.68 23.29 18.40
CA ASN A 315 1.03 23.70 17.06
C ASN A 315 1.53 25.15 17.02
N PHE A 316 2.85 25.30 17.13
CA PHE A 316 3.52 26.57 16.87
C PHE A 316 3.63 26.79 15.37
N VAL A 317 3.10 27.91 14.89
CA VAL A 317 3.01 28.20 13.45
C VAL A 317 4.40 28.49 12.89
N GLU A 318 4.96 27.53 12.15
CA GLU A 318 6.22 27.62 11.40
C GLU A 318 6.00 27.06 9.99
N PRO A 319 6.71 27.58 8.96
CA PRO A 319 6.58 27.06 7.60
C PRO A 319 7.14 25.65 7.51
N ASP A 320 6.49 24.82 6.69
CA ASP A 320 7.00 23.50 6.35
C ASP A 320 8.33 23.57 5.60
N ILE A 321 9.01 22.43 5.52
CA ILE A 321 10.21 22.28 4.71
C ILE A 321 9.79 22.21 3.24
N ALA A 322 10.38 23.06 2.40
CA ALA A 322 10.13 23.02 0.97
C ALA A 322 10.54 21.66 0.39
N PHE A 323 9.80 21.12 -0.57
CA PHE A 323 10.05 19.80 -1.14
C PHE A 323 11.43 19.70 -1.81
N ALA A 324 11.97 20.81 -2.32
CA ALA A 324 13.34 20.87 -2.83
C ALA A 324 14.41 20.66 -1.74
N GLU A 325 14.09 20.95 -0.47
CA GLU A 325 15.01 20.95 0.68
C GLU A 325 14.90 19.72 1.59
N VAL A 326 14.00 18.78 1.29
CA VAL A 326 13.85 17.53 2.08
C VAL A 326 15.02 16.55 1.88
N GLY A 327 15.87 16.80 0.86
CA GLY A 327 17.02 15.95 0.55
C GLY A 327 16.65 14.67 -0.21
N THR A 328 17.60 13.75 -0.25
CA THR A 328 17.48 12.44 -0.93
C THR A 328 17.14 11.36 0.11
N PRO A 329 16.14 10.50 -0.14
CA PRO A 329 15.91 9.33 0.70
C PRO A 329 17.12 8.38 0.66
N THR A 330 17.37 7.68 1.75
CA THR A 330 18.48 6.71 1.86
C THR A 330 17.95 5.33 2.23
N TRP A 331 18.45 4.29 1.57
CA TRP A 331 18.21 2.89 1.87
C TRP A 331 19.34 2.28 2.71
N ASP A 332 20.38 3.04 3.04
CA ASP A 332 21.41 2.64 3.97
C ASP A 332 20.79 2.20 5.31
N GLY A 333 21.30 1.08 5.84
CA GLY A 333 20.77 0.40 7.02
C GLY A 333 19.64 -0.60 6.74
N LEU A 334 19.02 -0.58 5.55
CA LEU A 334 17.97 -1.54 5.19
C LEU A 334 18.56 -2.75 4.43
N PRO A 335 18.06 -3.98 4.65
CA PRO A 335 18.60 -5.18 4.01
C PRO A 335 18.05 -5.37 2.60
N ILE A 336 18.49 -4.53 1.67
CA ILE A 336 17.93 -4.40 0.33
C ILE A 336 17.95 -5.68 -0.52
N ASP A 337 18.86 -6.61 -0.21
CA ASP A 337 19.03 -7.91 -0.86
C ASP A 337 18.14 -9.02 -0.25
N ARG A 338 17.31 -8.69 0.75
CA ARG A 338 16.49 -9.64 1.51
C ARG A 338 14.98 -9.46 1.34
N TYR A 339 14.52 -8.49 0.57
CA TYR A 339 13.09 -8.33 0.27
C TYR A 339 12.59 -9.45 -0.67
N LEU A 340 11.31 -9.79 -0.56
CA LEU A 340 10.69 -10.93 -1.26
C LEU A 340 9.99 -10.47 -2.54
N SER A 341 10.33 -11.05 -3.68
CA SER A 341 9.60 -10.86 -4.94
C SER A 341 8.42 -11.83 -4.99
N LEU A 342 7.25 -11.36 -4.55
CA LEU A 342 6.03 -12.17 -4.46
C LEU A 342 5.19 -11.99 -5.73
N LEU A 343 4.41 -13.00 -6.11
CA LEU A 343 3.55 -12.93 -7.28
C LEU A 343 2.17 -13.54 -7.00
N ASP A 344 1.26 -12.72 -6.46
CA ASP A 344 -0.11 -13.14 -6.14
C ASP A 344 -1.00 -13.27 -7.39
N MET A 345 -0.78 -12.41 -8.39
CA MET A 345 -1.53 -12.41 -9.64
C MET A 345 -0.60 -12.39 -10.85
N LEU A 346 -0.99 -13.12 -11.89
CA LEU A 346 -0.22 -13.31 -13.11
C LEU A 346 -0.34 -12.12 -14.11
N ASN A 347 -1.05 -11.06 -13.75
CA ASN A 347 -1.21 -9.87 -14.59
C ASN A 347 0.11 -9.04 -14.61
N PRO A 348 0.67 -8.71 -15.79
CA PRO A 348 1.92 -7.94 -15.92
C PRO A 348 1.93 -6.60 -15.18
N MET A 349 0.79 -5.91 -15.08
CA MET A 349 0.68 -4.70 -14.27
C MET A 349 0.80 -5.01 -12.78
N HIS A 350 0.08 -6.02 -12.28
CA HIS A 350 0.12 -6.38 -10.85
C HIS A 350 1.52 -6.81 -10.38
N ARG A 351 2.37 -7.29 -11.29
CA ARG A 351 3.79 -7.55 -11.00
C ARG A 351 4.52 -6.32 -10.48
N LEU A 352 4.21 -5.12 -10.99
CA LEU A 352 4.92 -3.89 -10.58
C LEU A 352 4.76 -3.60 -9.08
N TRP A 353 3.67 -4.05 -8.46
CA TRP A 353 3.43 -3.87 -7.02
C TRP A 353 4.03 -4.97 -6.14
N SER A 354 4.38 -6.13 -6.70
CA SER A 354 4.65 -7.36 -5.93
C SER A 354 6.00 -8.02 -6.28
N ASP A 355 6.40 -7.94 -7.55
CA ASP A 355 7.63 -8.51 -8.10
C ASP A 355 8.77 -7.48 -8.09
N GLY A 356 9.84 -7.80 -7.38
CA GLY A 356 11.03 -6.97 -7.26
C GLY A 356 10.91 -5.75 -6.36
N ARG A 357 12.05 -5.07 -6.20
CA ARG A 357 12.19 -3.84 -5.42
C ARG A 357 12.19 -2.64 -6.37
N TRP A 358 11.37 -1.64 -6.03
CA TRP A 358 11.37 -0.33 -6.68
C TRP A 358 11.91 0.74 -5.73
N ASN A 359 12.82 1.58 -6.22
CA ASN A 359 13.24 2.78 -5.51
C ASN A 359 12.05 3.76 -5.49
N LYS A 360 11.54 4.06 -4.30
CA LYS A 360 10.42 4.98 -4.12
C LYS A 360 10.93 6.41 -4.11
N LEU A 361 10.37 7.23 -5.00
CA LEU A 361 10.65 8.66 -5.07
C LEU A 361 9.34 9.42 -5.35
N THR A 362 9.28 10.69 -4.99
CA THR A 362 8.16 11.59 -5.31
C THR A 362 8.66 12.62 -6.32
N VAL A 363 7.84 12.92 -7.32
CA VAL A 363 8.12 13.98 -8.31
C VAL A 363 7.65 15.33 -7.76
N ALA A 364 6.54 15.34 -7.05
CA ALA A 364 5.98 16.46 -6.32
C ALA A 364 5.36 15.98 -4.99
N HIS A 365 5.31 16.89 -4.02
CA HIS A 365 4.58 16.71 -2.78
C HIS A 365 3.15 17.27 -2.92
N GLY A 366 2.18 16.59 -2.29
CA GLY A 366 0.75 16.93 -2.37
C GLY A 366 0.12 16.72 -3.76
N CYS A 367 -1.16 17.07 -3.88
CA CYS A 367 -1.95 16.91 -5.10
C CYS A 367 -2.28 18.26 -5.74
N TYR A 368 -1.82 18.50 -6.97
CA TYR A 368 -2.11 19.75 -7.70
C TYR A 368 -3.60 19.92 -8.08
N TRP A 369 -4.40 18.85 -8.06
CA TRP A 369 -5.83 18.90 -8.40
C TRP A 369 -6.70 19.35 -7.22
N LYS A 370 -6.50 18.78 -6.02
CA LYS A 370 -7.15 19.12 -4.73
C LYS A 370 -8.67 19.40 -4.82
N LYS A 371 -9.40 18.68 -5.68
CA LYS A 371 -10.83 18.92 -5.92
C LYS A 371 -11.71 17.67 -5.87
N CYS A 372 -11.12 16.48 -5.86
CA CYS A 372 -11.89 15.22 -5.78
C CYS A 372 -12.73 15.23 -4.49
N SER A 373 -14.02 14.95 -4.60
CA SER A 373 -14.92 14.98 -3.44
C SER A 373 -14.72 13.82 -2.47
N PHE A 374 -14.10 12.74 -2.92
CA PHE A 374 -13.84 11.52 -2.13
C PHE A 374 -12.43 11.47 -1.53
N CYS A 375 -11.51 12.34 -1.97
CA CYS A 375 -10.16 12.37 -1.43
C CYS A 375 -10.11 13.24 -0.17
N ASP A 376 -9.18 12.95 0.73
CA ASP A 376 -8.92 13.70 1.96
C ASP A 376 -8.20 15.04 1.70
N VAL A 377 -8.68 15.81 0.73
CA VAL A 377 -8.05 17.06 0.25
C VAL A 377 -7.98 18.16 1.31
N SER A 378 -8.63 17.97 2.46
CA SER A 378 -8.54 18.84 3.62
C SER A 378 -7.28 18.60 4.47
N LEU A 379 -6.62 17.44 4.33
CA LEU A 379 -5.39 17.10 5.04
C LEU A 379 -4.20 17.86 4.46
N ASP A 380 -3.41 18.48 5.34
CA ASP A 380 -2.34 19.42 4.94
C ASP A 380 -1.32 18.79 3.97
N TYR A 381 -0.89 17.54 4.20
CA TYR A 381 0.08 16.84 3.34
C TYR A 381 -0.46 16.53 1.92
N ILE A 382 -1.78 16.45 1.74
CA ILE A 382 -2.41 16.31 0.41
C ILE A 382 -2.60 17.69 -0.22
N SER A 383 -3.00 18.65 0.62
CA SER A 383 -3.46 19.97 0.20
C SER A 383 -2.32 20.91 -0.20
N ARG A 384 -1.11 20.70 0.35
CA ARG A 384 0.09 21.47 0.05
C ARG A 384 0.81 20.91 -1.17
N TYR A 385 0.49 21.43 -2.35
CA TYR A 385 1.25 21.11 -3.55
C TYR A 385 2.60 21.85 -3.58
N ASP A 386 3.70 21.11 -3.67
CA ASP A 386 5.06 21.64 -3.79
C ASP A 386 5.93 20.76 -4.70
N GLY A 387 6.83 21.38 -5.46
CA GLY A 387 7.60 20.70 -6.51
C GLY A 387 9.11 20.94 -6.40
N ALA A 388 9.88 20.04 -6.99
CA ALA A 388 11.33 20.20 -7.13
C ALA A 388 11.68 20.42 -8.60
N SER A 389 12.88 20.96 -8.86
CA SER A 389 13.37 21.08 -10.23
C SER A 389 13.69 19.70 -10.81
N ALA A 390 13.55 19.53 -12.13
CA ALA A 390 13.94 18.28 -12.79
C ALA A 390 15.41 17.94 -12.55
N ALA A 391 16.31 18.93 -12.50
CA ALA A 391 17.71 18.71 -12.16
C ALA A 391 17.86 18.10 -10.77
N THR A 392 17.19 18.67 -9.76
CA THR A 392 17.20 18.13 -8.39
C THR A 392 16.64 16.70 -8.32
N LEU A 393 15.56 16.41 -9.04
CA LEU A 393 14.99 15.06 -9.08
C LEU A 393 15.95 14.06 -9.73
N VAL A 394 16.62 14.43 -10.82
CA VAL A 394 17.59 13.55 -11.48
C VAL A 394 18.87 13.39 -10.65
N ASP A 395 19.31 14.43 -9.93
CA ASP A 395 20.41 14.33 -8.96
C ASP A 395 20.08 13.29 -7.89
N ARG A 396 18.86 13.33 -7.32
CA ARG A 396 18.36 12.33 -6.38
C ARG A 396 18.33 10.93 -6.99
N ILE A 397 17.87 10.79 -8.24
CA ILE A 397 17.85 9.50 -8.94
C ILE A 397 19.27 8.92 -9.08
N GLU A 398 20.26 9.73 -9.48
CA GLU A 398 21.65 9.29 -9.61
C GLU A 398 22.25 8.87 -8.26
N GLU A 399 22.01 9.65 -7.19
CA GLU A 399 22.44 9.29 -5.82
C GLU A 399 21.85 7.95 -5.37
N ILE A 400 20.55 7.73 -5.64
CA ILE A 400 19.86 6.48 -5.28
C ILE A 400 20.39 5.32 -6.11
N ILE A 401 20.66 5.49 -7.40
CA ILE A 401 21.28 4.45 -8.23
C ILE A 401 22.67 4.11 -7.69
N ALA A 402 23.47 5.12 -7.31
CA ALA A 402 24.80 4.92 -6.78
C ALA A 402 24.78 4.16 -5.43
N GLU A 403 23.83 4.45 -4.55
CA GLU A 403 23.67 3.78 -3.27
C GLU A 403 23.14 2.34 -3.43
N THR A 404 22.13 2.17 -4.30
CA THR A 404 21.30 0.97 -4.31
C THR A 404 21.64 -0.02 -5.43
N GLY A 405 22.41 0.41 -6.44
CA GLY A 405 22.74 -0.36 -7.64
C GLY A 405 21.55 -0.64 -8.56
N GLN A 406 20.37 -0.06 -8.32
CA GLN A 406 19.14 -0.35 -9.05
C GLN A 406 18.59 0.87 -9.78
N THR A 407 18.10 0.65 -11.00
CA THR A 407 17.58 1.67 -11.92
C THR A 407 16.05 1.68 -12.04
N GLY A 408 15.35 0.87 -11.25
CA GLY A 408 13.89 0.81 -11.21
C GLY A 408 13.31 1.80 -10.19
N PHE A 409 12.39 2.67 -10.62
CA PHE A 409 11.72 3.66 -9.77
C PHE A 409 10.20 3.51 -9.76
N HIS A 410 9.61 3.66 -8.57
CA HIS A 410 8.16 3.85 -8.41
C HIS A 410 7.94 5.26 -7.90
N PHE A 411 7.28 6.09 -8.72
CA PHE A 411 6.89 7.44 -8.33
C PHE A 411 5.58 7.41 -7.52
N VAL A 412 5.70 7.71 -6.22
CA VAL A 412 4.64 7.54 -5.21
C VAL A 412 3.83 8.82 -4.94
N ASP A 413 3.77 9.71 -5.94
CA ASP A 413 2.98 10.94 -5.91
C ASP A 413 1.47 10.65 -5.72
N GLU A 414 0.76 11.56 -5.06
CA GLU A 414 -0.71 11.59 -5.03
C GLU A 414 -1.29 11.65 -6.45
N ALA A 415 -0.68 12.49 -7.29
CA ALA A 415 -0.88 12.54 -8.73
C ALA A 415 0.31 13.26 -9.37
N ALA A 416 1.19 12.53 -10.06
CA ALA A 416 2.38 13.10 -10.68
C ALA A 416 1.99 14.13 -11.77
N PRO A 417 2.44 15.39 -11.67
CA PRO A 417 2.02 16.44 -12.60
C PRO A 417 2.59 16.24 -14.01
N PRO A 418 1.77 16.34 -15.08
CA PRO A 418 2.26 16.15 -16.47
C PRO A 418 3.43 17.07 -16.84
N LYS A 419 3.41 18.32 -16.36
CA LYS A 419 4.48 19.30 -16.60
C LYS A 419 5.80 18.87 -15.92
N ALA A 420 5.73 18.37 -14.70
CA ALA A 420 6.90 17.92 -13.95
C ALA A 420 7.49 16.65 -14.60
N LEU A 421 6.63 15.69 -14.97
CA LEU A 421 7.02 14.48 -15.71
C LEU A 421 7.68 14.83 -17.06
N LYS A 422 7.14 15.79 -17.80
CA LYS A 422 7.76 16.27 -19.05
C LYS A 422 9.17 16.81 -18.83
N THR A 423 9.37 17.65 -17.81
CA THR A 423 10.70 18.20 -17.51
C THR A 423 11.67 17.15 -16.97
N LEU A 424 11.16 16.19 -16.20
CA LEU A 424 11.94 15.05 -15.70
C LEU A 424 12.42 14.18 -16.87
N ALA A 425 11.52 13.80 -17.78
CA ALA A 425 11.84 13.03 -18.98
C ALA A 425 12.92 13.72 -19.83
N ALA A 426 12.79 15.03 -20.06
CA ALA A 426 13.78 15.81 -20.80
C ALA A 426 15.15 15.84 -20.09
N GLU A 427 15.20 15.97 -18.77
CA GLU A 427 16.46 15.97 -18.02
C GLU A 427 17.11 14.58 -18.00
N LEU A 428 16.33 13.50 -17.83
CA LEU A 428 16.82 12.12 -17.94
C LEU A 428 17.46 11.86 -19.31
N GLN A 429 16.78 12.25 -20.39
CA GLN A 429 17.28 12.10 -21.76
C GLN A 429 18.53 12.94 -22.00
N LYS A 430 18.55 14.20 -21.52
CA LYS A 430 19.72 15.08 -21.62
C LYS A 430 20.96 14.49 -20.93
N ARG A 431 20.78 13.81 -19.80
CA ARG A 431 21.86 13.12 -19.08
C ARG A 431 22.16 11.71 -19.61
N ASN A 432 21.35 11.21 -20.56
CA ASN A 432 21.38 9.82 -21.03
C ASN A 432 21.27 8.80 -19.88
N LEU A 433 20.46 9.14 -18.86
CA LEU A 433 20.28 8.29 -17.70
C LEU A 433 19.19 7.25 -17.97
N ALA A 434 19.59 5.99 -18.05
CA ALA A 434 18.69 4.87 -18.33
C ALA A 434 18.05 4.34 -17.03
N ILE A 435 16.76 4.61 -16.85
CA ILE A 435 15.96 4.07 -15.76
C ILE A 435 14.70 3.38 -16.30
N SER A 436 14.04 2.58 -15.46
CA SER A 436 12.67 2.14 -15.71
C SER A 436 11.79 2.67 -14.59
N TRP A 437 10.65 3.25 -14.92
CA TRP A 437 9.78 3.84 -13.92
C TRP A 437 8.30 3.68 -14.21
N TRP A 438 7.53 3.69 -13.13
CA TRP A 438 6.07 3.75 -13.17
C TRP A 438 5.56 4.63 -12.03
N GLY A 439 4.32 5.12 -12.13
CA GLY A 439 3.77 5.97 -11.09
C GLY A 439 2.30 6.33 -11.27
N ASN A 440 1.78 7.05 -10.28
CA ASN A 440 0.37 7.43 -10.22
C ASN A 440 0.13 8.80 -10.88
N ILE A 441 -0.87 8.87 -11.76
CA ILE A 441 -1.28 10.09 -12.46
C ILE A 441 -2.79 10.30 -12.40
N ARG A 442 -3.22 11.48 -12.85
CA ARG A 442 -4.61 11.75 -13.24
C ARG A 442 -4.71 11.75 -14.77
N PHE A 443 -5.67 11.00 -15.34
CA PHE A 443 -5.89 10.92 -16.79
C PHE A 443 -6.43 12.22 -17.40
N GLU A 444 -5.54 13.18 -17.63
CA GLU A 444 -5.89 14.52 -18.10
C GLU A 444 -5.42 14.83 -19.52
N LYS A 445 -6.05 15.82 -20.16
CA LYS A 445 -5.77 16.25 -21.54
C LYS A 445 -4.32 16.65 -21.82
N SER A 446 -3.56 16.99 -20.78
CA SER A 446 -2.15 17.41 -20.90
C SER A 446 -1.25 16.25 -21.37
N PHE A 447 -1.68 15.00 -21.21
CA PHE A 447 -1.03 13.82 -21.76
C PHE A 447 -1.37 13.64 -23.24
N SER A 448 -0.70 14.41 -24.12
CA SER A 448 -0.77 14.20 -25.56
C SER A 448 -0.01 12.94 -25.97
N ALA A 449 -0.24 12.44 -27.19
CA ALA A 449 0.50 11.33 -27.75
C ALA A 449 2.02 11.58 -27.76
N GLU A 450 2.46 12.81 -28.08
CA GLU A 450 3.90 13.13 -28.05
C GLU A 450 4.46 13.12 -26.63
N LEU A 451 3.69 13.58 -25.63
CA LEU A 451 4.13 13.49 -24.24
C LEU A 451 4.21 12.02 -23.80
N CYS A 452 3.21 11.19 -24.12
CA CYS A 452 3.23 9.77 -23.78
C CYS A 452 4.45 9.07 -24.38
N GLN A 453 4.77 9.34 -25.65
CA GLN A 453 5.98 8.82 -26.30
C GLN A 453 7.26 9.32 -25.60
N SER A 454 7.35 10.61 -25.29
CA SER A 454 8.50 11.17 -24.57
C SER A 454 8.69 10.54 -23.18
N LEU A 455 7.59 10.18 -22.49
CA LEU A 455 7.67 9.48 -21.22
C LEU A 455 8.18 8.05 -21.40
N ALA A 456 7.70 7.33 -22.42
CA ALA A 456 8.18 5.98 -22.77
C ALA A 456 9.69 6.00 -23.08
N ASP A 457 10.15 6.96 -23.90
CA ASP A 457 11.55 7.15 -24.27
C ASP A 457 12.44 7.48 -23.06
N SER A 458 11.86 8.04 -21.98
CA SER A 458 12.54 8.29 -20.69
C SER A 458 12.52 7.11 -19.72
N GLY A 459 11.94 5.97 -20.12
CA GLY A 459 11.86 4.77 -19.28
C GLY A 459 10.52 4.54 -18.58
N CYS A 460 9.46 5.27 -18.92
CA CYS A 460 8.13 4.98 -18.39
C CYS A 460 7.65 3.65 -18.94
N ILE A 461 7.36 2.68 -18.07
CA ILE A 461 6.86 1.35 -18.47
C ILE A 461 5.39 1.17 -18.13
N ALA A 462 4.89 1.93 -17.16
CA ALA A 462 3.51 1.84 -16.73
C ALA A 462 3.04 3.11 -16.00
N ILE A 463 1.74 3.32 -16.03
CA ILE A 463 1.06 4.34 -15.25
C ILE A 463 -0.21 3.77 -14.62
N SER A 464 -0.49 4.22 -13.41
CA SER A 464 -1.75 3.97 -12.71
C SER A 464 -2.50 5.28 -12.56
N GLY A 465 -3.82 5.26 -12.69
CA GLY A 465 -4.61 6.47 -12.52
C GLY A 465 -6.05 6.20 -12.16
N GLY A 466 -6.63 7.13 -11.41
CA GLY A 466 -8.06 7.11 -11.10
C GLY A 466 -8.89 7.47 -12.33
N LEU A 467 -9.55 6.48 -12.92
CA LEU A 467 -10.64 6.67 -13.87
C LEU A 467 -11.96 6.92 -13.13
N GLU A 468 -12.14 6.24 -11.99
CA GLU A 468 -13.35 6.23 -11.16
C GLU A 468 -14.59 5.70 -11.91
N VAL A 469 -15.78 5.86 -11.30
CA VAL A 469 -17.05 5.38 -11.87
C VAL A 469 -17.24 5.97 -13.27
N ALA A 470 -17.38 5.11 -14.27
CA ALA A 470 -17.63 5.53 -15.63
C ALA A 470 -19.12 5.90 -15.86
N SER A 471 -19.60 6.93 -15.17
CA SER A 471 -20.89 7.59 -15.43
C SER A 471 -20.66 9.10 -15.41
N ASP A 472 -21.03 9.81 -16.48
CA ASP A 472 -20.80 11.25 -16.60
C ASP A 472 -21.43 12.05 -15.43
N ARG A 473 -22.57 11.57 -14.92
CA ARG A 473 -23.25 12.12 -13.75
C ARG A 473 -22.36 12.04 -12.50
N LEU A 474 -21.79 10.86 -12.25
CA LEU A 474 -20.97 10.61 -11.06
C LEU A 474 -19.60 11.27 -11.16
N LEU A 475 -18.98 11.31 -12.35
CA LEU A 475 -17.73 12.07 -12.57
C LEU A 475 -17.88 13.57 -12.28
N THR A 476 -19.04 14.13 -12.61
CA THR A 476 -19.39 15.53 -12.31
C THR A 476 -19.53 15.73 -10.80
N LEU A 477 -20.27 14.84 -10.12
CA LEU A 477 -20.45 14.88 -8.67
C LEU A 477 -19.12 14.71 -7.92
N MET A 478 -18.24 13.84 -8.41
CA MET A 478 -16.89 13.61 -7.88
C MET A 478 -15.92 14.78 -8.08
N LYS A 479 -16.28 15.76 -8.93
CA LYS A 479 -15.40 16.88 -9.34
C LYS A 479 -14.05 16.38 -9.88
N LYS A 480 -14.03 15.23 -10.57
CA LYS A 480 -12.79 14.63 -11.12
C LYS A 480 -12.22 15.46 -12.25
N GLY A 481 -13.07 16.19 -12.99
CA GLY A 481 -12.67 17.11 -14.07
C GLY A 481 -12.14 16.43 -15.32
N VAL A 482 -12.56 15.19 -15.59
CA VAL A 482 -12.23 14.39 -16.78
C VAL A 482 -13.52 13.87 -17.41
N SER A 483 -13.51 13.63 -18.72
CA SER A 483 -14.61 12.95 -19.42
C SER A 483 -14.15 11.58 -19.92
N ILE A 484 -15.10 10.66 -20.14
CA ILE A 484 -14.79 9.32 -20.66
C ILE A 484 -14.04 9.38 -21.98
N ASP A 485 -14.48 10.26 -22.89
CA ASP A 485 -13.84 10.42 -24.21
C ASP A 485 -12.38 10.90 -24.08
N GLN A 486 -12.11 11.79 -23.13
CA GLN A 486 -10.75 12.24 -22.84
C GLN A 486 -9.89 11.12 -22.29
N VAL A 487 -10.41 10.38 -21.30
CA VAL A 487 -9.69 9.24 -20.70
C VAL A 487 -9.34 8.25 -21.79
N ALA A 488 -10.31 7.82 -22.60
CA ALA A 488 -10.08 6.84 -23.67
C ALA A 488 -8.91 7.23 -24.58
N ARG A 489 -8.84 8.49 -25.00
CA ARG A 489 -7.74 9.00 -25.84
C ARG A 489 -6.40 9.01 -25.11
N VAL A 490 -6.37 9.44 -23.84
CA VAL A 490 -5.15 9.50 -23.03
C VAL A 490 -4.62 8.10 -22.76
N THR A 491 -5.46 7.18 -22.30
CA THR A 491 -5.09 5.80 -21.99
C THR A 491 -4.66 5.05 -23.25
N ARG A 492 -5.32 5.32 -24.39
CA ARG A 492 -4.90 4.80 -25.69
C ARG A 492 -3.52 5.34 -26.10
N SER A 493 -3.26 6.63 -25.89
CA SER A 493 -1.95 7.24 -26.19
C SER A 493 -0.82 6.63 -25.37
N PHE A 494 -1.06 6.29 -24.10
CA PHE A 494 -0.11 5.54 -23.28
C PHE A 494 0.12 4.13 -23.85
N THR A 495 -0.96 3.40 -24.14
CA THR A 495 -0.86 2.04 -24.67
C THR A 495 -0.11 2.00 -26.01
N ASP A 496 -0.42 2.93 -26.93
CA ASP A 496 0.24 3.02 -28.24
C ASP A 496 1.74 3.38 -28.11
N ALA A 497 2.13 4.08 -27.05
CA ALA A 497 3.54 4.34 -26.70
C ALA A 497 4.24 3.15 -26.00
N GLY A 498 3.53 2.03 -25.80
CA GLY A 498 4.04 0.85 -25.11
C GLY A 498 4.01 0.93 -23.58
N ILE A 499 3.33 1.93 -23.02
CA ILE A 499 3.18 2.12 -21.57
C ILE A 499 1.92 1.37 -21.11
N LEU A 500 2.07 0.49 -20.14
CA LEU A 500 0.94 -0.22 -19.54
C LEU A 500 0.08 0.73 -18.68
N VAL A 501 -1.23 0.52 -18.71
CA VAL A 501 -2.22 1.38 -18.05
C VAL A 501 -3.05 0.56 -17.07
N HIS A 502 -3.02 0.98 -15.81
CA HIS A 502 -3.90 0.47 -14.75
C HIS A 502 -4.93 1.53 -14.33
N ALA A 503 -6.20 1.15 -14.31
CA ALA A 503 -7.29 2.03 -13.91
C ALA A 503 -7.79 1.71 -12.49
N TYR A 504 -7.69 2.68 -11.57
CA TYR A 504 -8.47 2.63 -10.34
C TYR A 504 -9.92 3.02 -10.65
N LEU A 505 -10.84 2.13 -10.25
CA LEU A 505 -12.27 2.21 -10.49
C LEU A 505 -12.99 2.18 -9.14
N MET A 506 -14.00 3.01 -8.97
CA MET A 506 -14.76 3.10 -7.72
C MET A 506 -16.20 2.65 -7.95
N TYR A 507 -16.84 2.09 -6.94
CA TYR A 507 -18.29 1.84 -6.93
C TYR A 507 -18.91 2.06 -5.54
N GLY A 508 -20.22 2.24 -5.52
CA GLY A 508 -21.03 2.64 -4.37
C GLY A 508 -20.80 4.08 -3.88
N PHE A 509 -20.41 4.97 -4.79
CA PHE A 509 -20.36 6.40 -4.50
C PHE A 509 -21.77 6.95 -4.20
N PRO A 510 -21.93 8.02 -3.39
CA PRO A 510 -23.23 8.59 -3.06
C PRO A 510 -24.17 8.74 -4.26
N THR A 511 -25.40 8.26 -4.09
CA THR A 511 -26.49 8.24 -5.08
C THR A 511 -26.23 7.35 -6.30
N GLN A 512 -25.25 6.45 -6.28
CA GLN A 512 -24.98 5.56 -7.40
C GLN A 512 -26.11 4.54 -7.58
N THR A 513 -26.71 4.51 -8.78
CA THR A 513 -27.78 3.57 -9.09
C THR A 513 -27.25 2.25 -9.64
N VAL A 514 -28.12 1.23 -9.73
CA VAL A 514 -27.81 0.00 -10.48
C VAL A 514 -27.48 0.31 -11.94
N GLN A 515 -28.21 1.26 -12.56
CA GLN A 515 -27.96 1.66 -13.95
C GLN A 515 -26.55 2.25 -14.11
N ASP A 516 -26.13 3.15 -13.22
CA ASP A 516 -24.77 3.72 -13.26
C ASP A 516 -23.70 2.62 -13.15
N THR A 517 -23.95 1.58 -12.36
CA THR A 517 -23.02 0.45 -12.18
C THR A 517 -22.92 -0.40 -13.44
N VAL A 518 -24.05 -0.71 -14.08
CA VAL A 518 -24.09 -1.46 -15.35
C VAL A 518 -23.43 -0.65 -16.47
N ASP A 519 -23.72 0.65 -16.55
CA ASP A 519 -23.13 1.53 -17.55
C ASP A 519 -21.61 1.65 -17.34
N ALA A 520 -21.16 1.81 -16.08
CA ALA A 520 -19.75 1.86 -15.76
C ALA A 520 -19.01 0.57 -16.16
N LEU A 521 -19.62 -0.60 -15.93
CA LEU A 521 -19.03 -1.87 -16.35
C LEU A 521 -18.95 -2.00 -17.88
N GLU A 522 -19.93 -1.47 -18.61
CA GLU A 522 -19.91 -1.44 -20.09
C GLU A 522 -18.81 -0.52 -20.63
N TYR A 523 -18.58 0.64 -20.02
CA TYR A 523 -17.42 1.47 -20.38
C TYR A 523 -16.10 0.76 -20.13
N VAL A 524 -15.95 0.10 -18.97
CA VAL A 524 -14.74 -0.67 -18.64
C VAL A 524 -14.53 -1.79 -19.66
N ARG A 525 -15.59 -2.55 -20.00
CA ARG A 525 -15.53 -3.59 -21.06
C ARG A 525 -15.03 -3.01 -22.39
N GLN A 526 -15.60 -1.87 -22.84
CA GLN A 526 -15.15 -1.22 -24.07
C GLN A 526 -13.71 -0.71 -23.99
N LEU A 527 -13.25 -0.21 -22.84
CA LEU A 527 -11.85 0.21 -22.66
C LEU A 527 -10.87 -0.97 -22.78
N PHE A 528 -11.22 -2.14 -22.24
CA PHE A 528 -10.44 -3.37 -22.46
C PHE A 528 -10.49 -3.80 -23.94
N ALA A 529 -11.67 -3.83 -24.55
CA ALA A 529 -11.85 -4.24 -25.94
C ALA A 529 -11.09 -3.36 -26.93
N GLU A 530 -11.02 -2.06 -26.68
CA GLU A 530 -10.29 -1.09 -27.51
C GLU A 530 -8.81 -0.96 -27.12
N GLY A 531 -8.31 -1.80 -26.20
CA GLY A 531 -6.91 -1.77 -25.76
C GLY A 531 -6.51 -0.45 -25.11
N CYS A 532 -7.43 0.24 -24.46
CA CYS A 532 -7.14 1.47 -23.72
C CYS A 532 -6.45 1.17 -22.38
N ILE A 533 -6.80 0.07 -21.73
CA ILE A 533 -6.29 -0.33 -20.42
C ILE A 533 -5.90 -1.81 -20.41
N GLN A 534 -4.90 -2.19 -19.61
CA GLN A 534 -4.43 -3.58 -19.46
C GLN A 534 -4.80 -4.17 -18.10
N SER A 535 -5.18 -3.31 -17.15
CA SER A 535 -5.53 -3.71 -15.81
C SER A 535 -6.45 -2.67 -15.17
N GLY A 536 -7.22 -3.10 -14.17
CA GLY A 536 -7.96 -2.19 -13.32
C GLY A 536 -8.32 -2.84 -11.99
N PHE A 537 -8.80 -2.03 -11.06
CA PHE A 537 -9.24 -2.49 -9.76
C PHE A 537 -10.49 -1.73 -9.30
N PHE A 538 -11.58 -2.46 -9.06
CA PHE A 538 -12.79 -1.91 -8.45
C PHE A 538 -12.65 -1.90 -6.93
N HIS A 539 -12.72 -0.72 -6.32
CA HIS A 539 -12.80 -0.55 -4.88
C HIS A 539 -14.15 0.04 -4.47
N ARG A 540 -14.66 -0.42 -3.33
CA ARG A 540 -15.86 0.14 -2.71
C ARG A 540 -15.51 1.53 -2.18
N PHE A 541 -16.34 2.52 -2.49
CA PHE A 541 -16.24 3.85 -1.89
C PHE A 541 -16.40 3.74 -0.37
N ALA A 542 -15.44 4.31 0.36
CA ALA A 542 -15.52 4.57 1.79
C ALA A 542 -15.61 6.08 2.01
N CYS A 543 -16.53 6.52 2.86
CA CYS A 543 -16.68 7.93 3.21
C CYS A 543 -15.76 8.23 4.41
N THR A 544 -14.85 9.17 4.24
CA THR A 544 -13.95 9.62 5.32
C THR A 544 -14.42 10.97 5.88
N VAL A 545 -14.14 11.23 7.15
CA VAL A 545 -14.45 12.51 7.82
C VAL A 545 -13.65 13.70 7.27
N HIS A 546 -12.59 13.44 6.50
CA HIS A 546 -11.72 14.45 5.91
C HIS A 546 -12.08 14.79 4.46
N SER A 547 -12.84 13.92 3.79
CA SER A 547 -13.27 14.15 2.40
C SER A 547 -14.38 15.22 2.32
N PRO A 548 -14.48 15.95 1.20
CA PRO A 548 -15.62 16.86 0.96
C PRO A 548 -16.99 16.19 1.10
N VAL A 549 -17.11 14.89 0.77
CA VAL A 549 -18.32 14.10 0.99
C VAL A 549 -18.62 13.94 2.48
N GLY A 550 -17.64 13.59 3.31
CA GLY A 550 -17.83 13.48 4.76
C GLY A 550 -18.03 14.82 5.46
N GLN A 551 -17.53 15.92 4.89
CA GLN A 551 -17.69 17.26 5.45
C GLN A 551 -19.03 17.92 5.10
N ASN A 552 -19.58 17.62 3.92
CA ASN A 552 -20.83 18.23 3.41
C ASN A 552 -21.75 17.15 2.79
N PRO A 553 -22.18 16.13 3.55
CA PRO A 553 -22.90 14.96 3.03
C PRO A 553 -24.20 15.31 2.30
N GLU A 554 -24.87 16.39 2.71
CA GLU A 554 -26.10 16.89 2.09
C GLU A 554 -25.91 17.35 0.64
N GLU A 555 -24.72 17.86 0.27
CA GLU A 555 -24.41 18.21 -1.13
C GLU A 555 -24.37 16.98 -2.04
N TYR A 556 -24.16 15.79 -1.45
CA TYR A 556 -24.07 14.52 -2.14
C TYR A 556 -25.29 13.63 -1.93
N GLY A 557 -26.34 14.15 -1.27
CA GLY A 557 -27.62 13.46 -1.10
C GLY A 557 -27.56 12.24 -0.17
N ILE A 558 -26.63 12.23 0.78
CA ILE A 558 -26.50 11.16 1.79
C ILE A 558 -26.63 11.74 3.20
N GLU A 559 -26.93 10.88 4.16
CA GLU A 559 -26.93 11.21 5.60
C GLU A 559 -25.83 10.40 6.29
N LEU A 560 -24.97 11.05 7.08
CA LEU A 560 -23.95 10.32 7.84
C LEU A 560 -24.58 9.62 9.03
N LEU A 561 -24.13 8.40 9.29
CA LEU A 561 -24.48 7.70 10.53
C LEU A 561 -23.82 8.43 11.70
N PRO A 562 -24.54 8.57 12.84
CA PRO A 562 -23.96 9.19 14.02
C PRO A 562 -22.78 8.35 14.51
N LEU A 563 -21.64 9.01 14.69
CA LEU A 563 -20.47 8.39 15.30
C LEU A 563 -20.70 8.26 16.82
N PRO A 564 -20.24 7.17 17.45
CA PRO A 564 -20.14 7.10 18.90
C PRO A 564 -19.17 8.17 19.42
N GLU A 565 -19.07 8.33 20.74
CA GLU A 565 -18.01 9.15 21.34
C GLU A 565 -16.64 8.60 20.93
N VAL A 566 -15.84 9.42 20.24
CA VAL A 566 -14.53 9.03 19.73
C VAL A 566 -13.43 9.68 20.55
N THR A 567 -12.59 8.87 21.18
CA THR A 567 -11.41 9.33 21.94
C THR A 567 -10.10 8.89 21.30
N PHE A 568 -10.10 7.88 20.42
CA PHE A 568 -8.89 7.30 19.84
C PHE A 568 -8.76 7.54 18.33
N ALA A 569 -9.43 6.74 17.49
CA ALA A 569 -9.28 6.77 16.04
C ALA A 569 -10.60 7.13 15.34
N LYS A 570 -10.53 8.08 14.40
CA LYS A 570 -11.66 8.56 13.60
C LYS A 570 -11.21 8.81 12.16
N ASN A 571 -11.71 8.02 11.22
CA ASN A 571 -11.48 8.25 9.80
C ASN A 571 -12.72 7.91 8.97
N ASP A 572 -13.07 6.64 8.87
CA ASP A 572 -14.25 6.21 8.11
C ASP A 572 -15.54 6.52 8.86
N VAL A 573 -16.55 6.99 8.12
CA VAL A 573 -17.89 7.26 8.63
C VAL A 573 -18.92 6.54 7.76
N GLY A 574 -19.78 5.75 8.40
CA GLY A 574 -20.88 5.11 7.69
C GLY A 574 -21.92 6.14 7.24
N PHE A 575 -22.68 5.84 6.19
CA PHE A 575 -23.69 6.74 5.66
C PHE A 575 -24.91 5.97 5.15
N ILE A 576 -26.04 6.66 5.11
CA ILE A 576 -27.30 6.19 4.54
C ILE A 576 -27.42 6.79 3.14
N ASP A 577 -27.53 5.91 2.15
CA ASP A 577 -27.81 6.28 0.76
C ASP A 577 -29.30 6.08 0.46
N PRO A 578 -30.04 7.11 0.01
CA PRO A 578 -31.47 7.03 -0.25
C PRO A 578 -31.82 6.10 -1.42
N THR A 579 -30.85 5.71 -2.26
CA THR A 579 -31.10 4.79 -3.38
C THR A 579 -31.41 3.36 -2.94
N GLY A 580 -30.97 2.95 -1.75
CA GLY A 580 -31.16 1.59 -1.23
C GLY A 580 -30.49 0.49 -2.07
N VAL A 581 -29.49 0.84 -2.89
CA VAL A 581 -28.81 -0.10 -3.78
C VAL A 581 -27.87 -1.00 -2.97
N ASP A 582 -28.00 -2.31 -3.16
CA ASP A 582 -27.05 -3.30 -2.63
C ASP A 582 -25.76 -3.29 -3.45
N HIS A 583 -24.84 -2.41 -3.07
CA HIS A 583 -23.53 -2.31 -3.72
C HIS A 583 -22.63 -3.51 -3.45
N ASP A 584 -22.82 -4.26 -2.37
CA ASP A 584 -21.96 -5.39 -2.01
C ASP A 584 -22.17 -6.53 -3.02
N SER A 585 -23.43 -6.84 -3.33
CA SER A 585 -23.77 -7.81 -4.40
C SER A 585 -23.26 -7.36 -5.77
N LEU A 586 -23.33 -6.06 -6.08
CA LEU A 586 -22.81 -5.52 -7.34
C LEU A 586 -21.29 -5.61 -7.42
N GLY A 587 -20.58 -5.38 -6.31
CA GLY A 587 -19.12 -5.47 -6.23
C GLY A 587 -18.58 -6.85 -6.59
N VAL A 588 -19.28 -7.92 -6.19
CA VAL A 588 -18.92 -9.30 -6.58
C VAL A 588 -18.97 -9.48 -8.10
N ALA A 589 -20.02 -8.97 -8.75
CA ALA A 589 -20.16 -9.03 -10.20
C ALA A 589 -19.08 -8.20 -10.93
N LEU A 590 -18.80 -6.99 -10.44
CA LEU A 590 -17.75 -6.11 -10.98
C LEU A 590 -16.37 -6.76 -10.91
N ASN A 591 -16.00 -7.35 -9.78
CA ASN A 591 -14.73 -8.04 -9.61
C ASN A 591 -14.61 -9.26 -10.53
N LYS A 592 -15.67 -10.05 -10.64
CA LYS A 592 -15.72 -11.20 -11.56
C LYS A 592 -15.55 -10.77 -13.01
N ALA A 593 -16.28 -9.75 -13.46
CA ALA A 593 -16.19 -9.23 -14.81
C ALA A 593 -14.79 -8.68 -15.13
N LEU A 594 -14.25 -7.84 -14.23
CA LEU A 594 -12.92 -7.24 -14.39
C LEU A 594 -11.82 -8.29 -14.49
N TYR A 595 -11.88 -9.33 -13.65
CA TYR A 595 -10.95 -10.46 -13.73
C TYR A 595 -10.99 -11.12 -15.12
N ASN A 596 -12.18 -11.35 -15.69
CA ASN A 596 -12.31 -11.95 -17.01
C ASN A 596 -11.85 -11.02 -18.14
N TYR A 597 -12.16 -9.72 -18.05
CA TYR A 597 -11.73 -8.73 -19.04
C TYR A 597 -10.21 -8.57 -19.10
N MET A 598 -9.52 -8.63 -17.96
CA MET A 598 -8.05 -8.66 -17.92
C MET A 598 -7.45 -9.86 -18.66
N HIS A 599 -8.23 -10.93 -18.87
CA HIS A 599 -7.83 -12.10 -19.62
C HIS A 599 -8.45 -12.17 -21.04
N GLY A 600 -9.11 -11.09 -21.49
CA GLY A 600 -9.75 -11.03 -22.80
C GLY A 600 -11.05 -11.82 -22.90
N ILE A 601 -11.59 -12.34 -21.79
CA ILE A 601 -12.78 -13.19 -21.76
C ILE A 601 -14.04 -12.31 -21.58
N GLY A 602 -15.08 -12.62 -22.35
CA GLY A 602 -16.39 -11.96 -22.27
C GLY A 602 -16.39 -10.50 -22.73
N LEU A 603 -15.42 -10.11 -23.55
CA LEU A 603 -15.36 -8.77 -24.15
C LEU A 603 -16.42 -8.57 -25.23
N ASP A 604 -17.00 -9.62 -25.82
CA ASP A 604 -18.10 -9.50 -26.79
C ASP A 604 -19.49 -9.70 -26.15
N ASP A 605 -19.52 -10.06 -24.87
CA ASP A 605 -20.74 -10.40 -24.15
C ASP A 605 -21.49 -9.16 -23.62
N ASP A 606 -22.79 -9.32 -23.41
CA ASP A 606 -23.59 -8.33 -22.69
C ASP A 606 -23.20 -8.34 -21.22
N VAL A 607 -22.79 -7.19 -20.66
CA VAL A 607 -22.28 -7.07 -19.28
C VAL A 607 -23.21 -7.64 -18.20
N ARG A 608 -24.50 -7.80 -18.49
CA ARG A 608 -25.49 -8.36 -17.57
C ARG A 608 -25.21 -9.82 -17.20
N VAL A 609 -24.44 -10.56 -18.01
CA VAL A 609 -24.09 -11.96 -17.72
C VAL A 609 -23.27 -12.13 -16.44
N TRP A 610 -22.61 -11.06 -15.99
CA TRP A 610 -21.79 -11.08 -14.77
C TRP A 610 -22.60 -10.93 -13.48
N PHE A 611 -23.85 -10.47 -13.58
CA PHE A 611 -24.71 -10.23 -12.43
C PHE A 611 -25.59 -11.45 -12.16
N SER A 612 -25.69 -11.87 -10.89
CA SER A 612 -26.54 -12.98 -10.47
C SER A 612 -28.04 -12.64 -10.47
N GLY A 613 -28.38 -11.34 -10.38
CA GLY A 613 -29.75 -10.83 -10.35
C GLY A 613 -30.18 -10.11 -11.64
N LYS A 614 -31.47 -9.72 -11.70
CA LYS A 614 -31.99 -8.91 -12.81
C LYS A 614 -31.46 -7.48 -12.69
N VAL A 615 -30.65 -7.07 -13.66
CA VAL A 615 -30.14 -5.71 -13.82
C VAL A 615 -30.66 -5.09 -15.13
N PRO A 616 -30.77 -3.74 -15.22
CA PRO A 616 -31.22 -3.08 -16.45
C PRO A 616 -30.20 -3.28 -17.58
N ARG A 617 -30.63 -3.02 -18.82
CA ARG A 617 -29.72 -2.96 -19.98
C ARG A 617 -28.85 -1.72 -19.88
N THR A 618 -27.61 -1.82 -20.35
CA THR A 618 -26.73 -0.66 -20.49
C THR A 618 -27.37 0.41 -21.39
N THR A 619 -27.24 1.68 -21.00
CA THR A 619 -27.60 2.83 -21.85
C THR A 619 -26.44 3.29 -22.71
N VAL A 620 -25.24 2.77 -22.47
CA VAL A 620 -24.01 3.12 -23.19
C VAL A 620 -24.06 2.53 -24.61
N PRO A 621 -23.85 3.33 -25.66
CA PRO A 621 -23.74 2.82 -27.02
C PRO A 621 -22.57 1.85 -27.16
N ARG A 622 -22.77 0.72 -27.86
CA ARG A 622 -21.75 -0.34 -28.06
C ARG A 622 -20.40 0.13 -28.62
N ASN A 623 -20.37 1.27 -29.33
CA ASN A 623 -19.19 1.83 -29.97
C ASN A 623 -18.77 3.18 -29.36
N LYS A 624 -19.14 3.46 -28.10
CA LYS A 624 -18.89 4.75 -27.46
C LYS A 624 -17.39 5.06 -27.34
N ILE A 625 -16.57 4.11 -26.88
CA ILE A 625 -15.10 4.29 -26.80
C ILE A 625 -14.48 4.34 -28.20
N ALA A 626 -14.82 3.41 -29.09
CA ALA A 626 -14.34 3.42 -30.48
C ALA A 626 -14.57 4.77 -31.18
N ARG A 627 -15.76 5.37 -31.00
CA ARG A 627 -16.08 6.71 -31.54
C ARG A 627 -15.26 7.83 -30.90
N ALA A 628 -14.98 7.74 -29.60
CA ALA A 628 -14.14 8.72 -28.90
C ALA A 628 -12.68 8.69 -29.39
N LEU A 629 -12.19 7.52 -29.79
CA LEU A 629 -10.87 7.32 -30.39
C LEU A 629 -10.82 7.78 -31.86
N ALA A 630 -11.89 7.58 -32.62
CA ALA A 630 -11.98 8.02 -34.02
C ALA A 630 -12.18 9.54 -34.17
N GLY A 631 -12.69 10.22 -33.14
CA GLY A 631 -12.83 11.67 -33.13
C GLY A 631 -11.46 12.36 -33.09
N LYS A 632 -11.21 13.31 -34.00
CA LYS A 632 -10.05 14.20 -33.87
C LYS A 632 -10.21 15.02 -32.59
N GLY A 633 -9.30 14.81 -31.64
CA GLY A 633 -9.23 15.53 -30.37
C GLY A 633 -8.92 17.00 -30.53
#